data_AF-A0A2V9SG54-F1
#
_entry.id   AF-A0A2V9SG54-F1
#
_cell.length_a   1.000
_cell.length_b   1.000
_cell.length_c   1.000
_cell.angle_alpha   90.00
_cell.angle_beta   90.00
_cell.angle_gamma   90.00
#
_symmetry.space_group_name_H-M   'P 1'
#
loop_
_entity.id
_entity.type
_entity.pdbx_description
1 polymer ?
#
loop_
_entity_poly.entity_id
_entity_poly.type
_entity_poly.pdbx_seq_one_letter_code
_entity_poly.pdbx_strand_id
1 'polypeptide(L)'
;PPLAGLTLTGNYAIAAIPARYTMELAQWKQASELPAPTEGTLWAQAITWMAIGIGSARSNNLGRATEAEKALATLRDTIATQKNVYWSNQVEVQRREVAAWISGQSGKHEDAITVMRSAAELEESMDKDAVTPGAVIPAREMLAELLLSAKRPGEALVAYESALKIAPKRFNALYGAARAAEASGNPSIASRYFQELIRISVGEERPELTTARKKVAITAAK
;
A
#
# COMPACT_ATOMS: atom_id res chain seq x y z
N PRO A 1 21.38 5.74 28.57
CA PRO A 1 20.13 5.21 27.97
C PRO A 1 19.82 5.95 26.66
N PRO A 2 19.45 5.26 25.57
CA PRO A 2 19.05 5.95 24.35
C PRO A 2 17.77 6.76 24.62
N LEU A 3 17.68 7.95 24.01
CA LEU A 3 16.49 8.79 24.09
C LEU A 3 15.33 8.06 23.41
N ALA A 4 14.25 7.81 24.14
CA ALA A 4 13.13 6.99 23.66
C ALA A 4 12.61 7.42 22.28
N GLY A 5 12.50 8.74 22.01
CA GLY A 5 12.08 9.26 20.71
C GLY A 5 13.03 8.94 19.54
N LEU A 6 14.34 8.95 19.76
CA LEU A 6 15.34 8.60 18.72
C LEU A 6 15.32 7.10 18.42
N THR A 7 15.06 6.26 19.43
CA THR A 7 14.91 4.81 19.24
C THR A 7 13.64 4.48 18.45
N LEU A 8 12.52 5.15 18.74
CA LEU A 8 11.26 4.93 18.03
C LEU A 8 11.34 5.34 16.55
N THR A 9 11.89 6.53 16.28
CA THR A 9 12.07 7.02 14.90
C THR A 9 13.10 6.21 14.11
N GLY A 10 14.18 5.77 14.76
CA GLY A 10 15.17 4.85 14.17
C GLY A 10 14.57 3.50 13.78
N ASN A 11 13.77 2.88 14.66
CA ASN A 11 13.08 1.63 14.37
C ASN A 11 12.10 1.77 13.21
N TYR A 12 11.36 2.88 13.14
CA TYR A 12 10.51 3.15 11.98
C TYR A 12 11.32 3.20 10.69
N ALA A 13 12.41 3.96 10.65
CA ALA A 13 13.23 4.12 9.45
C ALA A 13 13.80 2.78 8.96
N ILE A 14 14.33 1.96 9.87
CA ILE A 14 14.89 0.63 9.57
C ILE A 14 13.83 -0.28 8.92
N ALA A 15 12.58 -0.25 9.41
CA ALA A 15 11.52 -1.10 8.88
C ALA A 15 10.88 -0.52 7.61
N ALA A 16 10.59 0.78 7.59
CA ALA A 16 9.80 1.43 6.55
C ALA A 16 10.59 1.71 5.26
N ILE A 17 11.89 2.01 5.34
CA ILE A 17 12.68 2.33 4.14
C ILE A 17 12.75 1.13 3.18
N PRO A 18 13.16 -0.09 3.62
CA PRO A 18 13.18 -1.26 2.73
C PRO A 18 11.79 -1.68 2.24
N ALA A 19 10.78 -1.59 3.12
CA ALA A 19 9.39 -1.87 2.77
C ALA A 19 8.89 -0.92 1.66
N ARG A 20 9.07 0.40 1.84
CA ARG A 20 8.69 1.39 0.82
C ARG A 20 9.44 1.17 -0.47
N TYR A 21 10.77 1.02 -0.42
CA TYR A 21 11.58 0.85 -1.61
C TYR A 21 11.08 -0.34 -2.47
N THR A 22 10.87 -1.50 -1.86
CA THR A 22 10.45 -2.69 -2.60
C THR A 22 8.98 -2.62 -3.03
N MET A 23 8.07 -2.15 -2.18
CA MET A 23 6.64 -2.11 -2.49
C MET A 23 6.28 -1.01 -3.51
N GLU A 24 6.84 0.19 -3.39
CA GLU A 24 6.54 1.32 -4.30
C GLU A 24 7.08 1.10 -5.72
N LEU A 25 8.11 0.26 -5.85
CA LEU A 25 8.70 -0.17 -7.12
C LEU A 25 8.10 -1.50 -7.62
N ALA A 26 7.08 -2.02 -6.94
CA ALA A 26 6.43 -3.30 -7.26
C ALA A 26 7.40 -4.50 -7.34
N GLN A 27 8.49 -4.47 -6.57
CA GLN A 27 9.48 -5.53 -6.47
C GLN A 27 9.00 -6.63 -5.51
N TRP A 28 7.85 -7.25 -5.81
CA TRP A 28 7.14 -8.15 -4.90
C TRP A 28 7.98 -9.31 -4.38
N LYS A 29 8.83 -9.88 -5.25
CA LYS A 29 9.76 -10.93 -4.85
C LYS A 29 10.76 -10.43 -3.81
N GLN A 30 11.38 -9.26 -4.03
CA GLN A 30 12.32 -8.68 -3.08
C GLN A 30 11.64 -8.30 -1.77
N ALA A 31 10.41 -7.75 -1.83
CA ALA A 31 9.59 -7.50 -0.64
C ALA A 31 9.33 -8.79 0.16
N SER A 32 9.04 -9.90 -0.52
CA SER A 32 8.81 -11.21 0.12
C SER A 32 10.05 -11.81 0.79
N GLU A 33 11.24 -11.38 0.36
CA GLU A 33 12.56 -11.87 0.81
C GLU A 33 13.20 -10.94 1.84
N LEU A 34 12.52 -9.86 2.26
CA LEU A 34 13.00 -9.01 3.34
C LEU A 34 13.26 -9.85 4.61
N PRO A 35 14.35 -9.56 5.35
CA PRO A 35 14.68 -10.33 6.54
C PRO A 35 13.59 -10.16 7.59
N ALA A 36 13.14 -11.29 8.16
CA ALA A 36 12.16 -11.27 9.23
C ALA A 36 12.75 -10.51 10.44
N PRO A 37 12.03 -9.52 11.00
CA PRO A 37 12.56 -8.73 12.09
C PRO A 37 12.60 -9.53 13.39
N THR A 38 13.71 -9.43 14.13
CA THR A 38 13.91 -10.06 15.44
C THR A 38 14.09 -9.05 16.57
N GLU A 39 14.27 -7.77 16.22
CA GLU A 39 14.58 -6.69 17.15
C GLU A 39 13.73 -5.44 16.86
N GLY A 40 13.77 -4.46 17.76
CA GLY A 40 13.03 -3.21 17.65
C GLY A 40 11.62 -3.29 18.23
N THR A 41 10.89 -2.17 18.15
CA THR A 41 9.52 -2.09 18.68
C THR A 41 8.55 -2.93 17.84
N LEU A 42 7.61 -3.61 18.52
CA LEU A 42 6.67 -4.55 17.88
C LEU A 42 5.91 -3.94 16.70
N TRP A 43 5.48 -2.69 16.81
CA TRP A 43 4.78 -2.00 15.72
C TRP A 43 5.68 -1.69 14.51
N ALA A 44 7.00 -1.52 14.71
CA ALA A 44 7.93 -1.31 13.62
C ALA A 44 8.22 -2.64 12.91
N GLN A 45 8.36 -3.72 13.67
CA GLN A 45 8.48 -5.07 13.12
C GLN A 45 7.29 -5.43 12.21
N ALA A 46 6.09 -4.99 12.58
CA ALA A 46 4.90 -5.21 11.76
C ALA A 46 5.05 -4.65 10.34
N ILE A 47 5.71 -3.50 10.15
CA ILE A 47 5.89 -2.89 8.82
C ILE A 47 6.68 -3.83 7.89
N THR A 48 7.73 -4.47 8.41
CA THR A 48 8.50 -5.45 7.63
C THR A 48 7.67 -6.70 7.34
N TRP A 49 6.92 -7.21 8.32
CA TRP A 49 6.03 -8.36 8.12
C TRP A 49 4.91 -8.07 7.11
N MET A 50 4.34 -6.88 7.10
CA MET A 50 3.38 -6.43 6.10
C MET A 50 3.98 -6.50 4.69
N ALA A 51 5.18 -5.95 4.50
CA ALA A 51 5.87 -5.98 3.21
C ALA A 51 6.17 -7.42 2.75
N ILE A 52 6.64 -8.28 3.66
CA ILE A 52 6.85 -9.71 3.40
C ILE A 52 5.53 -10.36 2.98
N GLY A 53 4.43 -10.11 3.70
CA GLY A 53 3.14 -10.73 3.45
C GLY A 53 2.54 -10.33 2.10
N ILE A 54 2.51 -9.03 1.81
CA ILE A 54 2.00 -8.49 0.54
C ILE A 54 2.89 -8.95 -0.63
N GLY A 55 4.21 -8.83 -0.49
CA GLY A 55 5.16 -9.29 -1.51
C GLY A 55 5.02 -10.79 -1.79
N SER A 56 4.84 -11.60 -0.74
CA SER A 56 4.61 -13.04 -0.85
C SER A 56 3.32 -13.37 -1.57
N ALA A 57 2.21 -12.72 -1.19
CA ALA A 57 0.92 -12.92 -1.85
C ALA A 57 1.00 -12.54 -3.34
N ARG A 58 1.55 -11.37 -3.65
CA ARG A 58 1.70 -10.87 -5.04
C ARG A 58 2.73 -11.64 -5.87
N SER A 59 3.57 -12.47 -5.23
CA SER A 59 4.51 -13.40 -5.90
C SER A 59 4.02 -14.85 -5.87
N ASN A 60 2.73 -15.08 -5.55
CA ASN A 60 2.09 -16.39 -5.49
C ASN A 60 2.66 -17.37 -4.44
N ASN A 61 3.36 -16.85 -3.42
CA ASN A 61 3.81 -17.62 -2.26
C ASN A 61 2.82 -17.46 -1.10
N LEU A 62 1.65 -18.10 -1.22
CA LEU A 62 0.59 -17.99 -0.22
C LEU A 62 0.98 -18.53 1.15
N GLY A 63 1.85 -19.56 1.20
CA GLY A 63 2.33 -20.11 2.47
C GLY A 63 3.09 -19.08 3.30
N ARG A 64 4.04 -18.37 2.67
CA ARG A 64 4.79 -17.29 3.32
C ARG A 64 3.92 -16.08 3.63
N ALA A 65 2.94 -15.77 2.79
CA ALA A 65 1.97 -14.71 3.06
C ALA A 65 1.13 -15.01 4.32
N THR A 66 0.63 -16.24 4.47
CA THR A 66 -0.10 -16.68 5.67
C THR A 66 0.78 -16.68 6.92
N GLU A 67 2.06 -17.03 6.80
CA GLU A 67 3.00 -16.90 7.91
C GLU A 67 3.13 -15.44 8.39
N ALA A 68 3.29 -14.51 7.45
CA ALA A 68 3.34 -13.08 7.76
C ALA A 68 2.05 -12.57 8.40
N GLU A 69 0.88 -12.99 7.91
CA GLU A 69 -0.41 -12.63 8.52
C GLU A 69 -0.49 -13.12 9.98
N LYS A 70 -0.03 -14.34 10.27
CA LYS A 70 0.02 -14.88 11.64
C LYS A 70 0.97 -14.09 12.53
N ALA A 71 2.16 -13.76 12.03
CA ALA A 71 3.11 -12.92 12.76
C ALA A 71 2.50 -11.56 13.11
N LEU A 72 1.82 -10.91 12.16
CA LEU A 72 1.10 -9.66 12.39
C LEU A 72 -0.02 -9.81 13.44
N ALA A 73 -0.77 -10.91 13.42
CA ALA A 73 -1.78 -11.19 14.43
C ALA A 73 -1.16 -11.29 15.84
N THR A 74 -0.06 -12.04 15.99
CA THR A 74 0.66 -12.16 17.26
C THR A 74 1.20 -10.82 17.76
N LEU A 75 1.78 -10.00 16.87
CA LEU A 75 2.27 -8.66 17.21
C LEU A 75 1.12 -7.76 17.68
N ARG A 76 -0.01 -7.75 16.95
CA ARG A 76 -1.21 -6.98 17.30
C ARG A 76 -1.74 -7.36 18.69
N ASP A 77 -1.87 -8.66 18.95
CA ASP A 77 -2.37 -9.16 20.25
C ASP A 77 -1.41 -8.79 21.38
N THR A 78 -0.11 -8.93 21.16
CA THR A 78 0.93 -8.56 22.15
C THR A 78 0.93 -7.07 22.45
N ILE A 79 0.69 -6.21 21.47
CA ILE A 79 0.58 -4.76 21.67
C ILE A 79 -0.73 -4.42 22.40
N ALA A 80 -1.82 -5.13 22.11
CA ALA A 80 -3.11 -4.92 22.75
C ALA A 80 -3.08 -5.23 24.26
N THR A 81 -2.31 -6.24 24.71
CA THR A 81 -2.15 -6.52 26.16
C THR A 81 -1.45 -5.37 26.91
N GLN A 82 -0.68 -4.55 26.20
CA GLN A 82 -0.06 -3.33 26.72
C GLN A 82 -1.02 -2.13 26.75
N LYS A 83 -2.31 -2.35 26.42
CA LYS A 83 -3.37 -1.33 26.31
C LYS A 83 -3.04 -0.21 25.32
N ASN A 84 -2.20 -0.51 24.33
CA ASN A 84 -1.78 0.46 23.34
C ASN A 84 -2.65 0.37 22.06
N VAL A 85 -3.85 0.97 22.15
CA VAL A 85 -4.91 0.84 21.14
C VAL A 85 -4.47 1.34 19.77
N TYR A 86 -3.76 2.48 19.71
CA TYR A 86 -3.29 3.04 18.45
C TYR A 86 -2.39 2.05 17.71
N TRP A 87 -1.33 1.58 18.37
CA TRP A 87 -0.37 0.69 17.72
C TRP A 87 -0.95 -0.71 17.44
N SER A 88 -1.85 -1.23 18.29
CA SER A 88 -2.53 -2.49 17.98
C SER A 88 -3.43 -2.34 16.74
N ASN A 89 -4.12 -1.21 16.58
CA ASN A 89 -4.94 -0.94 15.41
C ASN A 89 -4.10 -0.74 14.15
N GLN A 90 -2.95 -0.06 14.25
CA GLN A 90 -2.01 0.08 13.12
C GLN A 90 -1.50 -1.28 12.63
N VAL A 91 -1.19 -2.21 13.54
CA VAL A 91 -0.80 -3.58 13.14
C VAL A 91 -2.00 -4.36 12.59
N GLU A 92 -3.22 -4.12 13.10
CA GLU A 92 -4.43 -4.73 12.56
C GLU A 92 -4.74 -4.27 11.13
N VAL A 93 -4.52 -2.99 10.79
CA VAL A 93 -4.59 -2.50 9.39
C VAL A 93 -3.65 -3.33 8.52
N GLN A 94 -2.38 -3.42 8.89
CA GLN A 94 -1.35 -4.17 8.15
C GLN A 94 -1.69 -5.65 7.99
N ARG A 95 -2.26 -6.28 9.04
CA ARG A 95 -2.73 -7.67 8.96
C ARG A 95 -3.86 -7.83 7.95
N ARG A 96 -4.85 -6.92 7.95
CA ARG A 96 -5.98 -6.94 7.01
C ARG A 96 -5.51 -6.71 5.58
N GLU A 97 -4.52 -5.85 5.35
CA GLU A 97 -3.93 -5.65 4.03
C GLU A 97 -3.35 -6.95 3.47
N VAL A 98 -2.53 -7.65 4.28
CA VAL A 98 -1.97 -8.96 3.89
C VAL A 98 -3.08 -9.97 3.63
N ALA A 99 -4.07 -10.08 4.51
CA ALA A 99 -5.20 -10.99 4.35
C ALA A 99 -6.01 -10.72 3.07
N ALA A 100 -6.22 -9.46 2.73
CA ALA A 100 -6.89 -9.07 1.49
C ALA A 100 -6.08 -9.47 0.25
N TRP A 101 -4.76 -9.26 0.25
CA TRP A 101 -3.90 -9.70 -0.86
C TRP A 101 -3.85 -11.23 -0.99
N ILE A 102 -3.85 -11.98 0.11
CA ILE A 102 -3.98 -13.45 0.10
C ILE A 102 -5.29 -13.87 -0.56
N SER A 103 -6.42 -13.28 -0.15
CA SER A 103 -7.73 -13.56 -0.73
C SER A 103 -7.79 -13.23 -2.21
N GLY A 104 -7.24 -12.07 -2.60
CA GLY A 104 -7.21 -11.63 -4.00
C GLY A 104 -6.41 -12.57 -4.88
N GLN A 105 -5.22 -12.99 -4.42
CA GLN A 105 -4.39 -13.96 -5.13
C GLN A 105 -5.05 -15.34 -5.20
N SER A 106 -5.89 -15.69 -4.23
CA SER A 106 -6.67 -16.94 -4.21
C SER A 106 -7.94 -16.88 -5.08
N GLY A 107 -8.15 -15.81 -5.86
CA GLY A 107 -9.33 -15.62 -6.71
C GLY A 107 -10.59 -15.16 -5.98
N LYS A 108 -10.51 -14.89 -4.67
CA LYS A 108 -11.64 -14.46 -3.84
C LYS A 108 -11.71 -12.93 -3.83
N HIS A 109 -12.03 -12.35 -4.99
CA HIS A 109 -11.95 -10.90 -5.19
C HIS A 109 -12.89 -10.08 -4.29
N GLU A 110 -14.13 -10.54 -4.07
CA GLU A 110 -15.07 -9.82 -3.20
C GLU A 110 -14.65 -9.86 -1.72
N ASP A 111 -14.11 -10.99 -1.25
CA ASP A 111 -13.53 -11.10 0.09
C ASP A 111 -12.33 -10.16 0.24
N ALA A 112 -11.44 -10.13 -0.77
CA ALA A 112 -10.29 -9.25 -0.79
C ALA A 112 -10.69 -7.77 -0.70
N ILE A 113 -11.69 -7.35 -1.49
CA ILE A 113 -12.22 -5.99 -1.49
C ILE A 113 -12.84 -5.65 -0.13
N THR A 114 -13.63 -6.56 0.43
CA THR A 114 -14.29 -6.37 1.75
C THR A 114 -13.25 -6.18 2.85
N VAL A 115 -12.24 -7.06 2.90
CA VAL A 115 -11.18 -6.99 3.90
C VAL A 115 -10.33 -5.74 3.72
N MET A 116 -9.91 -5.40 2.49
CA MET A 116 -9.10 -4.19 2.25
C MET A 116 -9.89 -2.91 2.56
N ARG A 117 -11.19 -2.88 2.30
CA ARG A 117 -12.06 -1.76 2.71
C ARG A 117 -12.06 -1.60 4.22
N SER A 118 -12.17 -2.69 4.97
CA SER A 118 -12.10 -2.64 6.43
C SER A 118 -10.71 -2.23 6.96
N ALA A 119 -9.64 -2.44 6.18
CA ALA A 119 -8.31 -1.93 6.50
C ALA A 119 -8.26 -0.41 6.31
N ALA A 120 -8.75 0.09 5.17
CA ALA A 120 -8.81 1.51 4.85
C ALA A 120 -9.67 2.31 5.84
N GLU A 121 -10.84 1.80 6.20
CA GLU A 121 -11.72 2.44 7.19
C GLU A 121 -11.08 2.50 8.59
N LEU A 122 -10.37 1.45 9.00
CA LEU A 122 -9.64 1.45 10.26
C LEU A 122 -8.46 2.42 10.23
N GLU A 123 -7.68 2.44 9.15
CA GLU A 123 -6.58 3.38 8.94
C GLU A 123 -7.07 4.84 9.05
N GLU A 124 -8.15 5.17 8.35
CA GLU A 124 -8.73 6.52 8.33
C GLU A 124 -9.41 6.93 9.64
N SER A 125 -9.80 5.97 10.49
CA SER A 125 -10.34 6.25 11.82
C SER A 125 -9.28 6.74 12.82
N MET A 126 -8.00 6.63 12.47
CA MET A 126 -6.88 7.00 13.32
C MET A 126 -6.19 8.27 12.82
N ASP A 127 -5.99 9.24 13.71
CA ASP A 127 -5.00 10.29 13.46
C ASP A 127 -3.58 9.70 13.45
N LYS A 128 -2.69 10.24 12.60
CA LYS A 128 -1.30 9.78 12.55
C LYS A 128 -0.56 10.08 13.86
N ASP A 129 0.22 9.13 14.36
CA ASP A 129 1.14 9.36 15.48
C ASP A 129 2.37 10.15 15.03
N ALA A 130 2.89 11.02 15.90
CA ALA A 130 4.03 11.89 15.63
C ALA A 130 5.33 11.13 15.29
N VAL A 131 5.44 9.85 15.67
CA VAL A 131 6.59 8.99 15.37
C VAL A 131 6.62 8.56 13.90
N THR A 132 5.48 8.56 13.21
CA THR A 132 5.40 8.10 11.82
C THR A 132 5.21 9.26 10.84
N PRO A 133 5.97 9.29 9.74
CA PRO A 133 5.68 10.17 8.60
C PRO A 133 4.39 9.81 7.86
N GLY A 134 3.82 8.61 8.07
CA GLY A 134 2.60 8.09 7.43
C GLY A 134 2.71 6.62 7.03
N ALA A 135 1.64 6.08 6.43
CA ALA A 135 1.57 4.70 5.93
C ALA A 135 2.58 4.42 4.81
N VAL A 136 3.02 3.16 4.66
CA VAL A 136 3.92 2.73 3.57
C VAL A 136 3.22 2.94 2.22
N ILE A 137 2.09 2.28 2.04
CA ILE A 137 1.10 2.54 0.98
C ILE A 137 -0.24 2.72 1.71
N PRO A 138 -1.02 3.78 1.45
CA PRO A 138 -2.34 3.91 2.06
C PRO A 138 -3.24 2.70 1.73
N ALA A 139 -3.98 2.18 2.70
CA ALA A 139 -4.86 1.03 2.49
C ALA A 139 -5.95 1.33 1.45
N ARG A 140 -6.40 2.60 1.37
CA ARG A 140 -7.34 3.06 0.35
C ARG A 140 -6.79 2.98 -1.08
N GLU A 141 -5.48 3.13 -1.26
CA GLU A 141 -4.81 2.95 -2.55
C GLU A 141 -4.75 1.46 -2.93
N MET A 142 -4.42 0.59 -1.98
CA MET A 142 -4.43 -0.85 -2.21
C MET A 142 -5.85 -1.39 -2.50
N LEU A 143 -6.88 -0.82 -1.88
CA LEU A 143 -8.27 -1.10 -2.24
C LEU A 143 -8.56 -0.77 -3.70
N ALA A 144 -8.06 0.38 -4.19
CA ALA A 144 -8.22 0.79 -5.57
C ALA A 144 -7.50 -0.16 -6.56
N GLU A 145 -6.32 -0.68 -6.20
CA GLU A 145 -5.62 -1.71 -6.96
C GLU A 145 -6.43 -3.01 -7.06
N LEU A 146 -6.99 -3.47 -5.94
CA LEU A 146 -7.83 -4.68 -5.91
C LEU A 146 -9.12 -4.49 -6.74
N LEU A 147 -9.77 -3.33 -6.65
CA LEU A 147 -10.95 -2.99 -7.45
C LEU A 147 -10.64 -2.99 -8.95
N LEU A 148 -9.49 -2.45 -9.37
CA LEU A 148 -9.07 -2.54 -10.78
C LEU A 148 -8.86 -3.99 -11.22
N SER A 149 -8.20 -4.78 -10.37
CA SER A 149 -7.93 -6.20 -10.66
C SER A 149 -9.23 -7.00 -10.78
N ALA A 150 -10.26 -6.64 -10.00
CA ALA A 150 -11.60 -7.19 -10.06
C ALA A 150 -12.48 -6.60 -11.18
N LYS A 151 -11.91 -5.82 -12.12
CA LYS A 151 -12.63 -5.17 -13.23
C LYS A 151 -13.75 -4.22 -12.77
N ARG A 152 -13.55 -3.51 -11.65
CA ARG A 152 -14.45 -2.47 -11.12
C ARG A 152 -13.81 -1.08 -11.23
N PRO A 153 -13.52 -0.59 -12.46
CA PRO A 153 -12.68 0.60 -12.65
C PRO A 153 -13.30 1.91 -12.16
N GLY A 154 -14.64 2.04 -12.19
CA GLY A 154 -15.33 3.21 -11.65
C GLY A 154 -15.13 3.35 -10.14
N GLU A 155 -15.30 2.26 -9.39
CA GLU A 155 -15.06 2.25 -7.94
C GLU A 155 -13.59 2.41 -7.61
N ALA A 156 -12.69 1.83 -8.42
CA ALA A 156 -11.26 2.03 -8.23
C ALA A 156 -10.85 3.49 -8.40
N LEU A 157 -11.41 4.20 -9.39
CA LEU A 157 -11.15 5.62 -9.59
C LEU A 157 -11.54 6.42 -8.35
N VAL A 158 -12.73 6.18 -7.78
CA VAL A 158 -13.19 6.84 -6.55
C VAL A 158 -12.24 6.57 -5.38
N ALA A 159 -11.75 5.34 -5.24
CA ALA A 159 -10.80 4.97 -4.19
C ALA A 159 -9.44 5.66 -4.37
N TYR A 160 -8.88 5.70 -5.59
CA TYR A 160 -7.65 6.45 -5.86
C TYR A 160 -7.81 7.95 -5.60
N GLU A 161 -8.94 8.55 -6.00
CA GLU A 161 -9.22 9.95 -5.75
C GLU A 161 -9.31 10.27 -4.26
N SER A 162 -9.86 9.34 -3.47
CA SER A 162 -9.90 9.45 -2.01
C SER A 162 -8.49 9.37 -1.42
N ALA A 163 -7.65 8.43 -1.88
CA ALA A 163 -6.25 8.32 -1.46
C ALA A 163 -5.44 9.59 -1.82
N LEU A 164 -5.66 10.17 -3.01
CA LEU A 164 -4.97 11.38 -3.47
C LEU A 164 -5.36 12.66 -2.71
N LYS A 165 -6.51 12.69 -2.02
CA LYS A 165 -6.86 13.79 -1.10
C LYS A 165 -5.97 13.78 0.13
N ILE A 166 -5.60 12.59 0.61
CA ILE A 166 -4.77 12.39 1.81
C ILE A 166 -3.28 12.49 1.44
N ALA A 167 -2.88 11.84 0.34
CA ALA A 167 -1.51 11.80 -0.18
C ALA A 167 -1.46 12.43 -1.58
N PRO A 168 -1.51 13.78 -1.69
CA PRO A 168 -1.50 14.45 -2.98
C PRO A 168 -0.20 14.17 -3.73
N LYS A 169 -0.31 14.05 -5.06
CA LYS A 169 0.83 13.81 -5.97
C LYS A 169 1.59 12.50 -5.71
N ARG A 170 0.94 11.51 -5.09
CA ARG A 170 1.52 10.19 -4.93
C ARG A 170 1.59 9.46 -6.28
N PHE A 171 2.80 9.06 -6.68
CA PHE A 171 3.09 8.53 -8.02
C PHE A 171 2.19 7.36 -8.42
N ASN A 172 2.17 6.30 -7.59
CA ASN A 172 1.43 5.07 -7.90
C ASN A 172 -0.09 5.31 -7.92
N ALA A 173 -0.62 6.12 -7.00
CA ALA A 173 -2.02 6.52 -7.00
C ALA A 173 -2.43 7.34 -8.25
N LEU A 174 -1.59 8.28 -8.71
CA LEU A 174 -1.85 9.04 -9.94
C LEU A 174 -1.90 8.11 -11.17
N TYR A 175 -0.94 7.19 -11.28
CA TYR A 175 -0.91 6.22 -12.37
C TYR A 175 -2.12 5.28 -12.33
N GLY A 176 -2.47 4.79 -11.14
CA GLY A 176 -3.65 3.95 -10.89
C GLY A 176 -4.96 4.66 -11.24
N ALA A 177 -5.12 5.92 -10.81
CA ALA A 177 -6.27 6.77 -11.15
C ALA A 177 -6.40 6.97 -12.66
N ALA A 178 -5.29 7.22 -13.36
CA ALA A 178 -5.31 7.36 -14.81
C ALA A 178 -5.79 6.09 -15.52
N ARG A 179 -5.28 4.92 -15.08
CA ARG A 179 -5.71 3.61 -15.60
C ARG A 179 -7.16 3.30 -15.29
N ALA A 180 -7.63 3.62 -14.09
CA ALA A 180 -9.03 3.46 -13.69
C ALA A 180 -9.97 4.35 -14.49
N ALA A 181 -9.59 5.61 -14.70
CA ALA A 181 -10.32 6.54 -15.56
C ALA A 181 -10.39 6.04 -17.02
N GLU A 182 -9.29 5.55 -17.58
CA GLU A 182 -9.29 4.98 -18.93
C GLU A 182 -10.20 3.75 -19.02
N ALA A 183 -10.08 2.81 -18.09
CA ALA A 183 -10.89 1.59 -18.06
C ALA A 183 -12.39 1.84 -17.77
N SER A 184 -12.73 2.98 -17.18
CA SER A 184 -14.11 3.42 -16.96
C SER A 184 -14.68 4.26 -18.11
N GLY A 185 -13.94 4.44 -19.20
CA GLY A 185 -14.41 5.20 -20.38
C GLY A 185 -14.30 6.72 -20.22
N ASN A 186 -13.44 7.21 -19.33
CA ASN A 186 -13.24 8.64 -19.05
C ASN A 186 -11.85 9.13 -19.54
N PRO A 187 -11.61 9.22 -20.87
CA PRO A 187 -10.28 9.52 -21.43
C PRO A 187 -9.77 10.92 -21.06
N SER A 188 -10.65 11.90 -20.87
CA SER A 188 -10.28 13.25 -20.42
C SER A 188 -9.71 13.23 -18.99
N ILE A 189 -10.37 12.51 -18.08
CA ILE A 189 -9.91 12.31 -16.70
C ILE A 189 -8.59 11.53 -16.69
N ALA A 190 -8.47 10.48 -17.51
CA ALA A 190 -7.25 9.70 -17.63
C ALA A 190 -6.06 10.56 -18.10
N SER A 191 -6.27 11.37 -19.14
CA SER A 191 -5.25 12.29 -19.67
C SER A 191 -4.78 13.27 -18.59
N ARG A 192 -5.71 13.84 -17.81
CA ARG A 192 -5.37 14.76 -16.69
C ARG A 192 -4.46 14.10 -15.67
N TYR A 193 -4.76 12.86 -15.24
CA TYR A 193 -3.91 12.16 -14.27
C TYR A 193 -2.55 11.76 -14.86
N PHE A 194 -2.49 11.33 -16.12
CA PHE A 194 -1.21 11.06 -16.78
C PHE A 194 -0.35 12.32 -16.95
N GLN A 195 -0.95 13.46 -17.30
CA GLN A 195 -0.24 14.74 -17.39
C GLN A 195 0.30 15.16 -16.02
N GLU A 196 -0.50 15.02 -14.95
CA GLU A 196 -0.04 15.31 -13.59
C GLU A 196 1.12 14.38 -13.17
N LEU A 197 1.03 13.09 -13.47
CA LEU A 197 2.11 12.12 -13.22
C LEU A 197 3.41 12.52 -13.93
N ILE A 198 3.33 12.93 -15.20
CA ILE A 198 4.48 13.44 -15.97
C ILE A 198 5.02 14.74 -15.35
N ARG A 199 4.15 15.63 -14.88
CA ARG A 199 4.54 16.92 -14.30
C ARG A 199 5.34 16.78 -13.01
N ILE A 200 4.98 15.81 -12.16
CA ILE A 200 5.64 15.59 -10.86
C ILE A 200 6.89 14.72 -10.94
N SER A 201 7.17 14.12 -12.11
CA SER A 201 8.22 13.13 -12.28
C SER A 201 9.21 13.56 -13.35
N VAL A 202 10.47 13.24 -13.13
CA VAL A 202 11.54 13.40 -14.12
C VAL A 202 12.11 12.02 -14.47
N GLY A 203 12.75 11.91 -15.63
CA GLY A 203 13.38 10.66 -16.08
C GLY A 203 12.44 9.66 -16.76
N GLU A 204 12.98 8.45 -16.96
CA GLU A 204 12.37 7.32 -17.69
C GLU A 204 12.58 5.97 -16.96
N GLU A 205 13.10 5.99 -15.73
CA GLU A 205 13.43 4.80 -14.94
C GLU A 205 12.19 3.99 -14.54
N ARG A 206 11.01 4.63 -14.52
CA ARG A 206 9.71 4.04 -14.20
C ARG A 206 8.90 3.81 -15.48
N PRO A 207 8.53 2.56 -15.84
CA PRO A 207 7.78 2.26 -17.07
C PRO A 207 6.40 2.93 -17.14
N GLU A 208 5.84 3.32 -16.00
CA GLU A 208 4.61 4.09 -15.89
C GLU A 208 4.71 5.44 -16.59
N LEU A 209 5.88 6.10 -16.56
CA LEU A 209 6.11 7.39 -17.23
C LEU A 209 6.15 7.23 -18.75
N THR A 210 6.80 6.19 -19.25
CA THR A 210 6.80 5.85 -20.68
C THR A 210 5.37 5.60 -21.16
N THR A 211 4.57 4.89 -20.36
CA THR A 211 3.14 4.66 -20.66
C THR A 211 2.36 5.98 -20.65
N ALA A 212 2.53 6.80 -19.62
CA ALA A 212 1.82 8.07 -19.49
C ALA A 212 2.10 9.01 -20.67
N ARG A 213 3.37 9.17 -21.07
CA ARG A 213 3.76 10.01 -22.22
C ARG A 213 3.11 9.52 -23.51
N LYS A 214 3.12 8.20 -23.76
CA LYS A 214 2.46 7.60 -24.92
C LYS A 214 0.95 7.87 -24.91
N LYS A 215 0.29 7.68 -23.76
CA LYS A 215 -1.15 7.91 -23.61
C LYS A 215 -1.53 9.37 -23.87
N VAL A 216 -0.79 10.32 -23.29
CA VAL A 216 -1.03 11.75 -23.51
C VAL A 216 -0.82 12.14 -24.96
N ALA A 217 0.22 11.62 -25.63
CA ALA A 217 0.46 11.89 -27.05
C ALA A 217 -0.67 11.38 -27.95
N ILE A 218 -1.22 10.19 -27.67
CA ILE A 218 -2.35 9.63 -28.41
C ILE A 218 -3.61 10.49 -28.22
N THR A 219 -3.87 10.98 -27.01
CA THR A 219 -5.02 11.85 -26.74
C THR A 219 -4.88 13.21 -27.42
N ALA A 220 -3.68 13.77 -27.52
CA ALA A 220 -3.43 15.05 -28.20
C ALA A 220 -3.55 14.97 -29.73
N ALA A 221 -3.41 13.76 -30.31
CA ALA A 221 -3.51 13.53 -31.74
C ALA A 221 -4.94 13.20 -32.24
N LYS A 222 -5.92 13.11 -31.31
CA LYS A 222 -7.34 12.89 -31.60
C LYS A 222 -8.12 14.19 -31.43
#